data_AF-A0A7V8Y7C7-F1
#
_entry.id   AF-A0A7V8Y7C7-F1
#
_cell.length_a   1.000
_cell.length_b   1.000
_cell.length_c   1.000
_cell.angle_alpha   90.00
_cell.angle_beta   90.00
_cell.angle_gamma   90.00
#
_symmetry.space_group_name_H-M   'P 1'
#
loop_
_entity.id
_entity.type
_entity.pdbx_description
1 polymer ?
#
loop_
_entity_poly.entity_id
_entity_poly.type
_entity_poly.pdbx_seq_one_letter_code
_entity_poly.pdbx_strand_id
1 'polypeptide(L)'
;MNRKALGRGLSALLGEETQKQKSEDFFEIGLDLIKPNSEQPRSRFTEANLEELTQSIKANGVVQPILVRKRDSGYEIVAGERRWRAAQRAGLKKIPAVIKDVSDEKLLELALIENIQRQELNAMEEARAYKKLISKVGLTQEMVANRVGKDRTFIANYLRLLKLPDDIQNLVSEEKLSVGHARALLMVDGLEAQRRLARNVMEMMLSVRETEKAVKRLSRGEIETTSKSKIKPKIDANLKAAETKLRRRFGTQIKIIPDGRGTGGRIEMEYYSDADLDRIYKLLTKE
;
A
#
# COMPACT_ATOMS: atom_id res chain seq x y z
N MET A 1 22.74 -38.79 54.15
CA MET A 1 22.91 -37.52 53.42
C MET A 1 22.07 -37.54 52.16
N ASN A 2 20.98 -36.77 52.14
CA ASN A 2 20.10 -36.57 50.98
C ASN A 2 20.80 -35.73 49.92
N ARG A 3 20.90 -36.22 48.68
CA ARG A 3 21.13 -35.39 47.50
C ARG A 3 19.90 -35.43 46.60
N LYS A 4 19.12 -34.35 46.69
CA LYS A 4 18.00 -33.99 45.81
C LYS A 4 18.47 -33.99 44.35
N ALA A 5 17.82 -34.79 43.51
CA ALA A 5 17.94 -34.69 42.07
C ALA A 5 17.20 -33.43 41.56
N LEU A 6 17.95 -32.36 41.31
CA LEU A 6 17.53 -31.23 40.48
C LEU A 6 17.55 -31.69 39.02
N GLY A 7 16.39 -31.90 38.41
CA GLY A 7 16.34 -32.27 36.98
C GLY A 7 14.96 -32.44 36.36
N ARG A 8 13.87 -32.11 37.06
CA ARG A 8 12.49 -32.21 36.52
C ARG A 8 11.85 -30.86 36.21
N GLY A 9 12.56 -29.75 36.43
CA GLY A 9 12.01 -28.40 36.31
C GLY A 9 12.17 -27.73 34.94
N LEU A 10 13.16 -28.12 34.12
CA LEU A 10 13.35 -27.51 32.79
C LEU A 10 12.38 -28.07 31.74
N SER A 11 12.00 -29.35 31.85
CA SER A 11 11.04 -29.99 30.94
C SER A 11 9.60 -29.46 31.11
N ALA A 12 9.31 -28.75 32.20
CA ALA A 12 8.00 -28.11 32.44
C ALA A 12 7.94 -26.65 31.93
N LEU A 13 9.09 -26.03 31.66
CA LEU A 13 9.18 -24.65 31.14
C LEU A 13 9.35 -24.61 29.61
N LEU A 14 9.91 -25.67 29.04
CA LEU A 14 9.88 -25.93 27.60
C LEU A 14 8.61 -26.71 27.32
N GLY A 15 7.48 -25.98 27.29
CA GLY A 15 6.16 -26.57 27.07
C GLY A 15 6.20 -27.59 25.94
N GLU A 16 5.65 -28.77 26.22
CA GLU A 16 5.27 -29.78 25.24
C GLU A 16 4.13 -29.24 24.35
N GLU A 17 4.38 -28.13 23.64
CA GLU A 17 3.78 -27.87 22.35
C GLU A 17 4.72 -28.43 21.29
N THR A 18 4.89 -29.75 21.29
CA THR A 18 4.99 -30.46 20.01
C THR A 18 3.68 -30.20 19.27
N GLN A 19 3.56 -29.02 18.68
CA GLN A 19 2.77 -28.84 17.48
C GLN A 19 3.16 -30.01 16.60
N LYS A 20 2.22 -30.94 16.38
CA LYS A 20 2.24 -31.78 15.19
C LYS A 20 2.20 -30.82 14.00
N GLN A 21 3.34 -30.23 13.66
CA GLN A 21 3.62 -29.87 12.29
C GLN A 21 3.40 -31.17 11.54
N LYS A 22 2.24 -31.29 10.87
CA LYS A 22 2.11 -32.18 9.73
C LYS A 22 3.39 -31.95 8.93
N SER A 23 4.29 -32.92 8.90
CA SER A 23 5.34 -32.95 7.91
C SER A 23 4.62 -32.71 6.59
N GLU A 24 4.84 -31.55 5.96
CA GLU A 24 4.36 -31.38 4.59
C GLU A 24 5.16 -32.42 3.81
N ASP A 25 4.53 -33.55 3.51
CA ASP A 25 5.19 -34.66 2.81
C ASP A 25 5.73 -34.11 1.49
N PHE A 26 7.06 -34.16 1.35
CA PHE A 26 7.75 -33.76 0.14
C PHE A 26 7.75 -34.93 -0.85
N PHE A 27 7.15 -34.71 -2.02
CA PHE A 27 7.07 -35.71 -3.09
C PHE A 27 7.95 -35.31 -4.26
N GLU A 28 8.67 -36.27 -4.85
CA GLU A 28 9.28 -36.06 -6.16
C GLU A 28 8.28 -36.38 -7.27
N ILE A 29 7.87 -35.36 -8.01
CA ILE A 29 6.87 -35.48 -9.07
C ILE A 29 7.55 -35.32 -10.43
N GLY A 30 7.19 -36.18 -11.39
CA GLY A 30 7.63 -36.06 -12.78
C GLY A 30 7.19 -34.72 -13.39
N LEU A 31 8.10 -34.02 -14.06
CA LEU A 31 7.79 -32.71 -14.65
C LEU A 31 6.68 -32.80 -15.71
N ASP A 32 6.56 -33.95 -16.37
CA ASP A 32 5.54 -34.31 -17.36
C ASP A 32 4.13 -34.39 -16.77
N LEU A 33 4.02 -34.70 -15.48
CA LEU A 33 2.75 -34.77 -14.75
C LEU A 33 2.30 -33.40 -14.23
N ILE A 34 3.12 -32.36 -14.33
CA ILE A 34 2.85 -31.03 -13.78
C ILE A 34 2.47 -30.06 -14.89
N LYS A 35 1.29 -29.44 -14.76
CA LYS A 35 0.79 -28.41 -15.67
C LYS A 35 0.85 -27.02 -15.02
N PRO A 36 1.17 -25.95 -15.78
CA PRO A 36 1.09 -24.59 -15.29
C PRO A 36 -0.37 -24.16 -15.06
N ASN A 37 -0.59 -23.26 -14.10
CA ASN A 37 -1.90 -22.68 -13.86
C ASN A 37 -2.19 -21.58 -14.90
N SER A 38 -3.28 -21.77 -15.65
CA SER A 38 -3.73 -20.88 -16.72
C SER A 38 -4.13 -19.47 -16.26
N GLU A 39 -4.43 -19.27 -14.98
CA GLU A 39 -4.80 -17.96 -14.40
C GLU A 39 -3.61 -17.16 -13.84
N GLN A 40 -2.36 -17.60 -13.98
CA GLN A 40 -1.19 -16.87 -13.48
C GLN A 40 -0.84 -15.68 -14.40
N PRO A 41 -0.98 -14.42 -13.93
CA PRO A 41 -0.85 -13.23 -14.78
C PRO A 41 0.60 -12.78 -15.05
N ARG A 42 1.63 -13.53 -14.61
CA ARG A 42 3.04 -13.13 -14.85
C ARG A 42 3.49 -13.52 -16.26
N SER A 43 3.21 -12.65 -17.22
CA SER A 43 3.61 -12.82 -18.63
C SER A 43 5.02 -12.32 -18.96
N ARG A 44 5.75 -11.73 -18.00
CA ARG A 44 7.13 -11.24 -18.22
C ARG A 44 8.08 -11.78 -17.16
N PHE A 45 8.73 -12.90 -17.48
CA PHE A 45 10.00 -13.24 -16.87
C PHE A 45 11.09 -12.72 -17.79
N THR A 46 12.04 -11.96 -17.25
CA THR A 46 13.25 -11.62 -18.02
C THR A 46 14.06 -12.89 -18.22
N GLU A 47 14.41 -13.20 -19.47
CA GLU A 47 15.19 -14.39 -19.87
C GLU A 47 16.44 -14.57 -18.98
N ALA A 48 17.14 -13.48 -18.69
CA ALA A 48 18.33 -13.44 -17.85
C ALA A 48 18.13 -13.99 -16.43
N ASN A 49 17.01 -13.67 -15.78
CA ASN A 49 16.71 -14.10 -14.41
C ASN A 49 16.27 -15.58 -14.33
N LEU A 50 15.91 -16.18 -15.46
CA LEU A 50 15.58 -17.60 -15.54
C LEU A 50 16.83 -18.44 -15.81
N GLU A 51 17.77 -17.91 -16.60
CA GLU A 51 19.06 -18.52 -16.88
C GLU A 51 19.89 -18.74 -15.61
N GLU A 52 20.01 -17.71 -14.77
CA GLU A 52 20.73 -17.79 -13.49
C GLU A 52 20.15 -18.87 -12.57
N LEU A 53 18.82 -18.90 -12.44
CA LEU A 53 18.14 -19.91 -11.62
C LEU A 53 18.31 -21.32 -12.20
N THR A 54 18.34 -21.46 -13.53
CA THR A 54 18.60 -22.72 -14.21
C THR A 54 20.01 -23.24 -13.90
N GLN A 55 21.02 -22.38 -13.91
CA GLN A 55 22.39 -22.77 -13.55
C GLN A 55 22.50 -23.19 -12.08
N SER A 56 21.85 -22.46 -11.17
CA SER A 56 21.79 -22.82 -9.75
C SER A 56 21.13 -24.19 -9.53
N ILE A 57 20.02 -24.46 -10.22
CA ILE A 57 19.32 -25.75 -10.16
C ILE A 57 20.14 -26.89 -10.76
N LYS A 58 20.91 -26.64 -11.82
CA LYS A 58 21.84 -27.66 -12.36
C LYS A 58 22.92 -28.04 -11.35
N ALA A 59 23.43 -27.08 -10.58
CA ALA A 59 24.49 -27.30 -9.61
C ALA A 59 24.00 -27.96 -8.31
N ASN A 60 22.87 -27.49 -7.76
CA ASN A 60 22.43 -27.85 -6.40
C ASN A 60 21.07 -28.55 -6.35
N GLY A 61 20.43 -28.77 -7.50
CA GLY A 61 19.05 -29.22 -7.55
C GLY A 61 18.07 -28.14 -7.09
N VAL A 62 16.79 -28.53 -6.94
CA VAL A 62 15.75 -27.63 -6.44
C VAL A 62 15.68 -27.74 -4.92
N VAL A 63 16.28 -26.77 -4.22
CA VAL A 63 16.33 -26.76 -2.75
C VAL A 63 14.96 -26.52 -2.12
N GLN A 64 14.18 -25.60 -2.71
CA GLN A 64 12.85 -25.26 -2.19
C GLN A 64 11.77 -25.93 -3.05
N PRO A 65 10.88 -26.76 -2.47
CA PRO A 65 9.88 -27.51 -3.21
C PRO A 65 8.79 -26.60 -3.79
N ILE A 66 8.25 -26.98 -4.95
CA ILE A 66 7.11 -26.28 -5.56
C ILE A 66 5.81 -26.69 -4.88
N LEU A 67 4.78 -25.84 -4.94
CA LEU A 67 3.46 -26.18 -4.41
C LEU A 67 2.56 -26.61 -5.56
N VAL A 68 1.99 -27.81 -5.46
CA VAL A 68 1.08 -28.35 -6.47
C VAL A 68 -0.21 -28.86 -5.85
N ARG A 69 -1.29 -28.86 -6.64
CA ARG A 69 -2.54 -29.58 -6.31
C ARG A 69 -2.70 -30.80 -7.21
N LYS A 70 -3.41 -31.81 -6.73
CA LYS A 70 -3.80 -32.97 -7.52
C LYS A 70 -4.95 -32.59 -8.47
N ARG A 71 -4.91 -33.10 -9.70
CA ARG A 71 -5.97 -33.03 -10.72
C ARG A 71 -6.23 -34.43 -11.25
N ASP A 72 -7.33 -34.60 -12.00
CA ASP A 72 -7.76 -35.92 -12.52
C ASP A 72 -6.67 -36.65 -13.32
N SER A 73 -5.80 -35.90 -14.02
CA SER A 73 -4.75 -36.46 -14.89
C SER A 73 -3.33 -36.01 -14.51
N GLY A 74 -3.06 -35.60 -13.27
CA GLY A 74 -1.73 -35.15 -12.84
C GLY A 74 -1.76 -34.08 -11.75
N TYR A 75 -0.90 -33.07 -11.90
CA TYR A 75 -0.71 -32.01 -10.93
C TYR A 75 -0.75 -30.64 -11.59
N GLU A 76 -1.18 -29.63 -10.85
CA GLU A 76 -1.19 -28.24 -11.31
C GLU A 76 -0.41 -27.34 -10.36
N ILE A 77 0.41 -26.46 -10.91
CA ILE A 77 1.26 -25.55 -10.14
C ILE A 77 0.41 -24.49 -9.45
N VAL A 78 0.49 -24.45 -8.13
CA VAL A 78 -0.09 -23.38 -7.32
C VAL A 78 0.91 -22.24 -7.16
N ALA A 79 2.16 -22.57 -6.83
CA ALA A 79 3.24 -21.62 -6.62
C ALA A 79 4.59 -22.22 -6.99
N GLY A 80 5.52 -21.35 -7.40
CA GLY A 80 6.88 -21.77 -7.80
C GLY A 80 7.06 -22.03 -9.29
N GLU A 81 6.25 -21.42 -10.16
CA GLU A 81 6.32 -21.63 -11.61
C GLU A 81 7.72 -21.37 -12.21
N ARG A 82 8.45 -20.37 -11.70
CA ARG A 82 9.84 -20.11 -12.11
C ARG A 82 10.78 -21.28 -11.84
N ARG A 83 10.61 -21.97 -10.71
CA ARG A 83 11.42 -23.14 -10.34
C ARG A 83 11.08 -24.34 -11.23
N TRP A 84 9.80 -24.54 -11.54
CA TRP A 84 9.38 -25.57 -12.50
C TRP A 84 9.95 -25.32 -13.90
N ARG A 85 9.84 -24.09 -14.43
CA ARG A 85 10.43 -23.71 -15.74
C ARG A 85 11.95 -23.87 -15.77
N ALA A 86 12.63 -23.43 -14.72
CA ALA A 86 14.09 -23.57 -14.62
C ALA A 86 14.53 -25.03 -14.45
N ALA A 87 13.78 -25.86 -13.72
CA ALA A 87 14.02 -27.30 -13.62
C ALA A 87 13.83 -28.02 -14.97
N GLN A 88 12.85 -27.59 -15.76
CA GLN A 88 12.63 -28.10 -17.11
C GLN A 88 13.78 -27.73 -18.05
N ARG A 89 14.25 -26.46 -18.01
CA ARG A 89 15.47 -26.02 -18.74
C ARG A 89 16.75 -26.69 -18.24
N ALA A 90 16.81 -27.04 -16.95
CA ALA A 90 17.94 -27.76 -16.36
C ALA A 90 18.00 -29.23 -16.79
N GLY A 91 16.93 -29.78 -17.42
CA GLY A 91 16.86 -31.17 -17.86
C GLY A 91 16.56 -32.16 -16.73
N LEU A 92 16.01 -31.69 -15.60
CA LEU A 92 15.59 -32.58 -14.52
C LEU A 92 14.39 -33.42 -14.97
N LYS A 93 14.30 -34.67 -14.49
CA LYS A 93 13.12 -35.53 -14.76
C LYS A 93 12.02 -35.35 -13.72
N LYS A 94 12.41 -35.06 -12.48
CA LYS A 94 11.52 -34.88 -11.34
C LYS A 94 11.85 -33.60 -10.60
N ILE A 95 10.88 -33.06 -9.88
CA ILE A 95 11.04 -31.89 -9.02
C ILE A 95 10.40 -32.15 -7.65
N PRO A 96 11.04 -31.72 -6.54
CA PRO A 96 10.43 -31.80 -5.23
C PRO A 96 9.22 -30.87 -5.16
N ALA A 97 8.11 -31.40 -4.68
CA ALA A 97 6.82 -30.73 -4.63
C ALA A 97 6.06 -31.12 -3.36
N VAL A 98 5.33 -30.16 -2.80
CA VAL A 98 4.34 -30.40 -1.75
C VAL A 98 2.98 -30.52 -2.42
N ILE A 99 2.31 -31.65 -2.21
CA ILE A 99 0.94 -31.87 -2.69
C ILE A 99 -0.01 -31.36 -1.62
N LYS A 100 -0.84 -30.37 -1.96
CA LYS A 100 -1.85 -29.85 -1.05
C LYS A 100 -3.22 -30.03 -1.67
N ASP A 101 -4.07 -30.80 -1.00
CA ASP A 101 -5.49 -30.90 -1.34
C ASP A 101 -6.15 -29.59 -0.94
N VAL A 102 -6.21 -28.68 -1.90
CA VAL A 102 -6.77 -27.35 -1.73
C VAL A 102 -7.81 -27.18 -2.82
N SER A 103 -9.04 -26.83 -2.43
CA SER A 103 -10.10 -26.54 -3.38
C SER A 103 -9.68 -25.41 -4.33
N ASP A 104 -10.25 -25.41 -5.53
CA ASP A 104 -9.94 -24.40 -6.56
C ASP A 104 -10.17 -22.97 -6.04
N GLU A 105 -11.20 -22.79 -5.23
CA GLU A 105 -11.51 -21.53 -4.55
C GLU A 105 -10.42 -21.11 -3.57
N LYS A 106 -9.92 -22.05 -2.75
CA LYS A 106 -8.91 -21.75 -1.74
C LYS A 106 -7.53 -21.51 -2.36
N LEU A 107 -7.25 -22.12 -3.52
CA LEU A 107 -6.05 -21.82 -4.30
C LEU A 107 -6.11 -20.45 -4.96
N LEU A 108 -7.25 -20.11 -5.55
CA LEU A 108 -7.48 -18.77 -6.08
C LEU A 108 -7.34 -17.72 -4.97
N GLU A 109 -7.89 -17.99 -3.78
CA GLU A 109 -7.73 -17.15 -2.60
C GLU A 109 -6.24 -16.92 -2.29
N LEU A 110 -5.47 -17.99 -2.12
CA LEU A 110 -4.05 -17.93 -1.77
C LEU A 110 -3.23 -17.19 -2.81
N ALA A 111 -3.47 -17.46 -4.10
CA ALA A 111 -2.77 -16.80 -5.20
C ALA A 111 -3.07 -15.29 -5.24
N LEU A 112 -4.32 -14.90 -4.99
CA LEU A 112 -4.71 -13.48 -4.96
C LEU A 112 -4.12 -12.75 -3.75
N ILE A 113 -4.10 -13.39 -2.58
CA ILE A 113 -3.54 -12.78 -1.36
C ILE A 113 -2.03 -12.61 -1.48
N GLU A 114 -1.31 -13.62 -1.97
CA GLU A 114 0.14 -13.51 -2.19
C GLU A 114 0.44 -12.39 -3.18
N ASN A 115 -0.35 -12.26 -4.25
CA ASN A 115 -0.18 -11.17 -5.19
C ASN A 115 -0.44 -9.79 -4.57
N ILE A 116 -1.45 -9.67 -3.69
CA ILE A 116 -1.74 -8.44 -2.94
C ILE A 116 -0.60 -8.06 -2.00
N GLN A 117 0.06 -9.04 -1.38
CA GLN A 117 1.14 -8.81 -0.42
C GLN A 117 2.49 -8.44 -1.09
N ARG A 118 2.54 -8.35 -2.42
CA ARG A 118 3.73 -7.88 -3.14
C ARG A 118 3.86 -6.37 -3.04
N GLN A 119 5.09 -5.88 -2.88
CA GLN A 119 5.40 -4.48 -2.56
C GLN A 119 5.16 -3.46 -3.68
N GLU A 120 4.56 -3.85 -4.82
CA GLU A 120 4.54 -3.04 -6.05
C GLU A 120 3.14 -2.73 -6.59
N LEU A 121 2.06 -3.08 -5.88
CA LEU A 121 0.70 -2.79 -6.38
C LEU A 121 0.33 -1.32 -6.16
N ASN A 122 -0.24 -0.69 -7.19
CA ASN A 122 -0.87 0.62 -7.03
C ASN A 122 -2.25 0.50 -6.38
N ALA A 123 -2.78 1.61 -5.86
CA ALA A 123 -4.04 1.63 -5.12
C ALA A 123 -5.26 1.09 -5.92
N MET A 124 -5.26 1.28 -7.24
CA MET A 124 -6.34 0.77 -8.09
C MET A 124 -6.22 -0.74 -8.33
N GLU A 125 -5.00 -1.26 -8.43
CA GLU A 125 -4.75 -2.70 -8.51
C GLU A 125 -5.14 -3.42 -7.22
N GLU A 126 -4.79 -2.85 -6.05
CA GLU A 126 -5.23 -3.37 -4.76
C GLU A 126 -6.75 -3.41 -4.67
N ALA A 127 -7.44 -2.32 -5.05
CA ALA A 127 -8.89 -2.26 -5.06
C ALA A 127 -9.53 -3.35 -5.95
N ARG A 128 -8.97 -3.57 -7.16
CA ARG A 128 -9.44 -4.63 -8.07
C ARG A 128 -9.17 -6.02 -7.50
N ALA A 129 -8.03 -6.23 -6.84
CA ALA A 129 -7.70 -7.49 -6.20
C ALA A 129 -8.66 -7.80 -5.03
N TYR A 130 -8.99 -6.81 -4.20
CA TYR A 130 -10.02 -6.96 -3.15
C TYR A 130 -11.38 -7.30 -3.76
N LYS A 131 -11.78 -6.63 -4.86
CA LYS A 131 -13.04 -6.96 -5.56
C LYS A 131 -13.02 -8.39 -6.11
N LYS A 132 -11.89 -8.87 -6.62
CA LYS A 132 -11.75 -10.26 -7.12
C LYS A 132 -11.87 -11.27 -5.98
N LEU A 133 -11.27 -11.01 -4.82
CA LEU A 133 -11.46 -11.86 -3.63
C LEU A 133 -12.93 -11.94 -3.20
N ILE A 134 -13.66 -10.83 -3.22
CA ILE A 134 -15.08 -10.82 -2.82
C ILE A 134 -15.96 -11.54 -3.86
N SER A 135 -15.77 -11.25 -5.15
CA SER A 135 -16.65 -11.73 -6.21
C SER A 135 -16.36 -13.16 -6.69
N LYS A 136 -15.09 -13.58 -6.68
CA LYS A 136 -14.68 -14.91 -7.18
C LYS A 136 -14.48 -15.93 -6.09
N VAL A 137 -14.04 -15.53 -4.91
CA VAL A 137 -13.82 -16.43 -3.76
C VAL A 137 -15.00 -16.36 -2.78
N GLY A 138 -15.87 -15.36 -2.88
CA GLY A 138 -17.03 -15.22 -2.00
C GLY A 138 -16.70 -14.69 -0.60
N LEU A 139 -15.51 -14.10 -0.42
CA LEU A 139 -15.12 -13.53 0.88
C LEU A 139 -15.94 -12.27 1.20
N THR A 140 -16.25 -12.06 2.48
CA THR A 140 -16.79 -10.78 2.94
C THR A 140 -15.68 -9.74 3.03
N GLN A 141 -16.04 -8.44 3.04
CA GLN A 141 -15.06 -7.35 3.23
C GLN A 141 -14.25 -7.51 4.53
N GLU A 142 -14.87 -8.07 5.57
CA GLU A 142 -14.26 -8.32 6.87
C GLU A 142 -13.23 -9.46 6.81
N MET A 143 -13.56 -10.55 6.11
CA MET A 143 -12.62 -11.63 5.88
C MET A 143 -11.42 -11.19 5.05
N VAL A 144 -11.64 -10.38 4.00
CA VAL A 144 -10.55 -9.80 3.20
C VAL A 144 -9.65 -8.93 4.08
N ALA A 145 -10.23 -8.05 4.89
CA ALA A 145 -9.52 -7.16 5.81
C ALA A 145 -8.59 -7.94 6.76
N ASN A 146 -9.12 -8.97 7.43
CA ASN A 146 -8.35 -9.84 8.31
C ASN A 146 -7.21 -10.55 7.57
N ARG A 147 -7.45 -10.98 6.33
CA ARG A 147 -6.47 -11.75 5.55
C ARG A 147 -5.30 -10.92 5.03
N VAL A 148 -5.53 -9.62 4.79
CA VAL A 148 -4.51 -8.68 4.31
C VAL A 148 -3.96 -7.77 5.42
N GLY A 149 -4.40 -7.94 6.67
CA GLY A 149 -3.90 -7.17 7.82
C GLY A 149 -4.31 -5.70 7.79
N LYS A 150 -5.54 -5.40 7.35
CA LYS A 150 -6.10 -4.05 7.27
C LYS A 150 -7.47 -4.01 7.96
N ASP A 151 -7.98 -2.81 8.21
CA ASP A 151 -9.34 -2.65 8.74
C ASP A 151 -10.42 -2.84 7.66
N ARG A 152 -11.60 -3.30 8.06
CA ARG A 152 -12.77 -3.40 7.16
C ARG A 152 -13.07 -2.07 6.47
N THR A 153 -12.93 -0.95 7.18
CA THR A 153 -13.13 0.40 6.63
C THR A 153 -12.13 0.74 5.54
N PHE A 154 -10.90 0.24 5.63
CA PHE A 154 -9.88 0.41 4.60
C PHE A 154 -10.32 -0.31 3.31
N ILE A 155 -10.72 -1.58 3.40
CA ILE A 155 -11.22 -2.36 2.25
C ILE A 155 -12.43 -1.69 1.62
N ALA A 156 -13.41 -1.25 2.42
CA ALA A 156 -14.59 -0.56 1.93
C ALA A 156 -14.23 0.73 1.15
N ASN A 157 -13.28 1.53 1.66
CA ASN A 157 -12.83 2.74 0.99
C ASN A 157 -12.15 2.44 -0.35
N TYR A 158 -11.29 1.42 -0.41
CA TYR A 158 -10.61 1.02 -1.66
C TYR A 158 -11.60 0.52 -2.70
N LEU A 159 -12.57 -0.32 -2.31
CA LEU A 159 -13.62 -0.79 -3.22
C LEU A 159 -14.47 0.35 -3.79
N ARG A 160 -14.68 1.43 -3.02
CA ARG A 160 -15.40 2.62 -3.51
C ARG A 160 -14.64 3.35 -4.61
N LEU A 161 -13.31 3.29 -4.66
CA LEU A 161 -12.52 3.92 -5.73
C LEU A 161 -12.90 3.39 -7.11
N LEU A 162 -13.30 2.12 -7.20
CA LEU A 162 -13.77 1.49 -8.44
C LEU A 162 -15.13 2.03 -8.94
N LYS A 163 -15.77 2.93 -8.19
CA LYS A 163 -16.99 3.65 -8.63
C LYS A 163 -16.67 4.95 -9.36
N LEU A 164 -15.43 5.42 -9.31
CA LEU A 164 -15.01 6.62 -10.05
C LEU A 164 -15.00 6.33 -11.55
N PRO A 165 -15.17 7.37 -12.41
CA PRO A 165 -14.89 7.29 -13.83
C PRO A 165 -13.51 6.71 -14.14
N ASP A 166 -13.38 5.93 -15.21
CA ASP A 166 -12.13 5.26 -15.60
C ASP A 166 -10.97 6.25 -15.81
N ASP A 167 -11.27 7.44 -16.34
CA ASP A 167 -10.28 8.51 -16.50
C ASP A 167 -9.70 8.99 -15.16
N ILE A 168 -10.52 9.08 -14.10
CA ILE A 168 -10.06 9.42 -12.75
C ILE A 168 -9.34 8.23 -12.11
N GLN A 169 -9.81 7.00 -12.33
CA GLN A 169 -9.12 5.80 -11.86
C GLN A 169 -7.69 5.72 -12.42
N ASN A 170 -7.49 6.05 -13.70
CA ASN A 170 -6.17 6.06 -14.31
C ASN A 170 -5.24 7.12 -13.69
N LEU A 171 -5.76 8.31 -13.38
CA LEU A 171 -5.00 9.34 -12.66
C LEU A 171 -4.56 8.87 -11.26
N VAL A 172 -5.36 8.03 -10.60
CA VAL A 172 -4.99 7.45 -9.30
C VAL A 172 -3.97 6.33 -9.46
N SER A 173 -4.08 5.48 -10.48
CA SER A 173 -3.09 4.42 -10.73
C SER A 173 -1.73 4.98 -11.15
N GLU A 174 -1.71 6.12 -11.85
CA GLU A 174 -0.50 6.85 -12.24
C GLU A 174 0.04 7.76 -11.11
N GLU A 175 -0.54 7.69 -9.91
CA GLU A 175 -0.18 8.50 -8.74
C GLU A 175 -0.29 10.03 -8.92
N LYS A 176 -0.87 10.49 -10.04
CA LYS A 176 -1.20 11.91 -10.29
C LYS A 176 -2.25 12.42 -9.31
N LEU A 177 -3.17 11.56 -8.88
CA LEU A 177 -4.11 11.82 -7.81
C LEU A 177 -3.90 10.84 -6.65
N SER A 178 -3.74 11.39 -5.44
CA SER A 178 -3.70 10.58 -4.23
C SER A 178 -5.04 9.88 -3.97
N VAL A 179 -5.00 8.77 -3.22
CA VAL A 179 -6.20 8.08 -2.72
C VAL A 179 -7.10 9.03 -1.90
N GLY A 180 -6.51 10.00 -1.20
CA GLY A 180 -7.26 11.04 -0.49
C GLY A 180 -8.09 11.92 -1.42
N HIS A 181 -7.50 12.38 -2.53
CA HIS A 181 -8.22 13.13 -3.56
C HIS A 181 -9.35 12.31 -4.17
N ALA A 182 -9.06 11.06 -4.54
CA ALA A 182 -10.04 10.14 -5.10
C ALA A 182 -11.25 9.92 -4.18
N ARG A 183 -11.00 9.77 -2.86
CA ARG A 183 -12.05 9.65 -1.85
C ARG A 183 -12.90 10.92 -1.70
N ALA A 184 -12.30 12.10 -1.83
CA ALA A 184 -13.04 13.36 -1.80
C ALA A 184 -13.94 13.49 -3.05
N LEU A 185 -13.42 13.15 -4.23
CA LEU A 185 -14.18 13.17 -5.50
C LEU A 185 -15.42 12.27 -5.44
N LEU A 186 -15.34 11.11 -4.79
CA LEU A 186 -16.47 10.18 -4.59
C LEU A 186 -17.66 10.76 -3.81
N MET A 187 -17.48 11.88 -3.12
CA MET A 187 -18.56 12.55 -2.38
C MET A 187 -19.32 13.56 -3.26
N VAL A 188 -18.88 13.77 -4.50
CA VAL A 188 -19.57 14.62 -5.48
C VAL A 188 -20.50 13.76 -6.32
N ASP A 189 -21.77 14.19 -6.38
CA ASP A 189 -22.76 13.55 -7.23
C ASP A 189 -22.56 13.93 -8.70
N GLY A 190 -22.59 12.93 -9.58
CA GLY A 190 -22.47 13.10 -11.02
C GLY A 190 -21.04 12.97 -11.56
N LEU A 191 -20.89 12.11 -12.58
CA LEU A 191 -19.58 11.77 -13.17
C LEU A 191 -18.88 13.01 -13.77
N GLU A 192 -19.62 13.91 -14.41
CA GLU A 192 -19.02 15.11 -15.01
C GLU A 192 -18.57 16.14 -13.97
N ALA A 193 -19.28 16.23 -12.85
CA ALA A 193 -18.88 17.09 -11.73
C ALA A 193 -17.60 16.56 -11.07
N GLN A 194 -17.47 15.23 -10.93
CA GLN A 194 -16.24 14.59 -10.47
C GLN A 194 -15.07 14.89 -11.41
N ARG A 195 -15.26 14.76 -12.74
CA ARG A 195 -14.22 15.08 -13.73
C ARG A 195 -13.78 16.53 -13.67
N ARG A 196 -14.74 17.46 -13.60
CA ARG A 196 -14.44 18.89 -13.48
C ARG A 196 -13.64 19.19 -12.22
N LEU A 197 -14.02 18.61 -11.08
CA LEU A 197 -13.29 18.81 -9.83
C LEU A 197 -11.89 18.17 -9.88
N ALA A 198 -11.75 16.98 -10.47
CA ALA A 198 -10.45 16.34 -10.66
C ALA A 198 -9.50 17.20 -11.51
N ARG A 199 -9.99 17.81 -12.60
CA ARG A 199 -9.21 18.78 -13.39
C ARG A 199 -8.76 19.98 -12.54
N ASN A 200 -9.68 20.58 -11.77
CA ASN A 200 -9.34 21.70 -10.89
C ASN A 200 -8.28 21.33 -9.84
N VAL A 201 -8.36 20.12 -9.27
CA VAL A 201 -7.35 19.63 -8.30
C VAL A 201 -5.97 19.55 -8.95
N MET A 202 -5.88 19.07 -10.19
CA MET A 202 -4.63 18.95 -10.93
C MET A 202 -4.08 20.33 -11.35
N GLU A 203 -4.91 21.19 -11.92
CA GLU A 203 -4.50 22.52 -12.42
C GLU A 203 -4.05 23.45 -11.30
N MET A 204 -4.73 23.41 -10.16
CA MET A 204 -4.44 24.27 -9.01
C MET A 204 -3.55 23.60 -7.96
N MET A 205 -3.12 22.35 -8.19
CA MET A 205 -2.35 21.52 -7.24
C MET A 205 -2.94 21.54 -5.83
N LEU A 206 -4.26 21.34 -5.74
CA LEU A 206 -4.98 21.39 -4.46
C LEU A 206 -4.51 20.26 -3.54
N SER A 207 -4.42 20.56 -2.25
CA SER A 207 -4.26 19.54 -1.21
C SER A 207 -5.56 18.74 -0.99
N VAL A 208 -5.45 17.59 -0.33
CA VAL A 208 -6.62 16.75 0.02
C VAL A 208 -7.64 17.54 0.84
N ARG A 209 -7.18 18.35 1.79
CA ARG A 209 -8.05 19.18 2.64
C ARG A 209 -8.76 20.28 1.84
N GLU A 210 -8.08 20.88 0.85
CA GLU A 210 -8.70 21.88 -0.02
C GLU A 210 -9.72 21.25 -0.96
N THR A 211 -9.41 20.04 -1.46
CA THR A 211 -10.33 19.24 -2.26
C THR A 211 -11.59 18.91 -1.46
N GLU A 212 -11.47 18.42 -0.23
CA GLU A 212 -12.63 18.15 0.65
C GLU A 212 -13.48 19.40 0.92
N LYS A 213 -12.86 20.57 1.06
CA LYS A 213 -13.59 21.85 1.18
C LYS A 213 -14.33 22.20 -0.11
N ALA A 214 -13.68 22.03 -1.26
CA ALA A 214 -14.30 22.30 -2.57
C ALA A 214 -15.51 21.38 -2.81
N VAL A 215 -15.41 20.10 -2.44
CA VAL A 215 -16.52 19.13 -2.45
C VAL A 215 -17.68 19.61 -1.57
N LYS A 216 -17.40 20.03 -0.32
CA LYS A 216 -18.43 20.51 0.61
C LYS A 216 -19.15 21.77 0.13
N ARG A 217 -18.46 22.65 -0.61
CA ARG A 217 -19.10 23.83 -1.24
C ARG A 217 -20.02 23.40 -2.37
N LEU A 218 -19.54 22.49 -3.23
CA LEU A 218 -20.33 21.94 -4.34
C LEU A 218 -21.61 21.23 -3.84
N SER A 219 -21.51 20.44 -2.77
CA SER A 219 -22.64 19.69 -2.23
C SER A 219 -23.68 20.54 -1.50
N ARG A 220 -23.31 21.76 -1.05
CA ARG A 220 -24.23 22.73 -0.42
C ARG A 220 -25.02 23.55 -1.43
N GLY A 221 -24.85 23.30 -2.73
CA GLY A 221 -25.52 24.10 -3.76
C GLY A 221 -25.00 25.53 -3.84
N GLU A 222 -23.81 25.81 -3.29
CA GLU A 222 -23.07 27.05 -3.56
C GLU A 222 -22.51 26.94 -4.99
N ILE A 223 -23.42 27.10 -5.96
CA ILE A 223 -23.09 27.30 -7.37
C ILE A 223 -22.49 28.70 -7.44
N GLU A 224 -21.18 28.82 -7.42
CA GLU A 224 -20.57 30.01 -7.98
C GLU A 224 -20.69 29.91 -9.50
N THR A 225 -21.77 30.52 -10.02
CA THR A 225 -21.71 31.20 -11.30
C THR A 225 -20.45 32.05 -11.32
N THR A 226 -19.59 31.75 -12.28
CA THR A 226 -18.51 32.60 -12.79
C THR A 226 -18.54 34.04 -12.26
N SER A 227 -17.78 34.29 -11.21
CA SER A 227 -17.25 35.61 -10.94
C SER A 227 -15.76 35.44 -10.85
N LYS A 228 -15.08 36.04 -11.83
CA LYS A 228 -13.66 36.31 -11.85
C LYS A 228 -13.29 37.13 -10.60
N SER A 229 -13.24 36.52 -9.42
CA SER A 229 -12.47 37.11 -8.34
C SER A 229 -11.05 36.63 -8.51
N LYS A 230 -10.27 37.43 -9.26
CA LYS A 230 -8.85 37.56 -9.00
C LYS A 230 -8.72 37.95 -7.52
N ILE A 231 -8.68 36.96 -6.63
CA ILE A 231 -8.07 37.16 -5.33
C ILE A 231 -6.58 37.22 -5.62
N LYS A 232 -6.11 38.38 -6.09
CA LYS A 232 -4.76 38.79 -5.73
C LYS A 232 -4.72 38.70 -4.21
N PRO A 233 -3.82 37.91 -3.60
CA PRO A 233 -3.67 37.95 -2.17
C PRO A 233 -3.24 39.39 -1.85
N LYS A 234 -4.15 40.15 -1.24
CA LYS A 234 -3.80 41.40 -0.58
C LYS A 234 -3.00 40.95 0.63
N ILE A 235 -1.69 40.76 0.44
CA ILE A 235 -0.75 40.64 1.54
C ILE A 235 -0.95 41.92 2.35
N ASP A 236 -1.58 41.80 3.51
CA ASP A 236 -1.90 42.92 4.37
C ASP A 236 -0.67 43.79 4.57
N ALA A 237 -0.75 45.06 4.17
CA ALA A 237 0.31 46.04 4.39
C ALA A 237 0.72 46.12 5.87
N ASN A 238 -0.20 45.78 6.79
CA ASN A 238 0.03 45.68 8.22
C ASN A 238 0.88 44.47 8.64
N LEU A 239 0.72 43.30 8.00
CA LEU A 239 1.52 42.11 8.28
C LEU A 239 2.97 42.30 7.84
N LYS A 240 3.18 42.87 6.64
CA LYS A 240 4.52 43.17 6.14
C LYS A 240 5.23 44.24 6.97
N ALA A 241 4.50 45.24 7.47
CA ALA A 241 5.03 46.24 8.40
C ALA A 241 5.40 45.61 9.76
N ALA A 242 4.58 44.70 10.28
CA ALA A 242 4.86 43.96 11.51
C ALA A 242 6.08 43.04 11.36
N GLU A 243 6.19 42.29 10.26
CA GLU A 243 7.38 41.50 9.93
C GLU A 243 8.63 42.37 9.87
N THR A 244 8.57 43.53 9.21
CA THR A 244 9.71 44.45 9.10
C THR A 244 10.13 44.98 10.47
N LYS A 245 9.17 45.33 11.34
CA LYS A 245 9.45 45.81 12.70
C LYS A 245 10.05 44.71 13.58
N LEU A 246 9.54 43.49 13.49
CA LEU A 246 10.06 42.33 14.21
C LEU A 246 11.48 41.98 13.71
N ARG A 247 11.72 41.93 12.40
CA ARG A 247 13.05 41.71 11.82
C ARG A 247 14.07 42.74 12.31
N ARG A 248 13.70 44.02 12.36
CA ARG A 248 14.58 45.09 12.87
C ARG A 248 14.88 44.93 14.36
N ARG A 249 13.93 44.44 15.17
CA ARG A 249 14.12 44.26 16.62
C ARG A 249 14.93 43.02 16.95
N PHE A 250 14.67 41.91 16.26
CA PHE A 250 15.26 40.61 16.58
C PHE A 250 16.47 40.27 15.71
N GLY A 251 16.75 41.02 14.64
CA GLY A 251 17.94 40.85 13.81
C GLY A 251 17.98 39.55 13.01
N THR A 252 16.85 38.84 12.88
CA THR A 252 16.73 37.57 12.15
C THR A 252 15.54 37.60 11.21
N GLN A 253 15.46 36.62 10.28
CA GLN A 253 14.30 36.43 9.42
C GLN A 253 13.09 36.01 10.25
N ILE A 254 12.02 36.79 10.13
CA ILE A 254 10.74 36.53 10.79
C ILE A 254 9.66 36.51 9.71
N LYS A 255 8.81 35.48 9.78
CA LYS A 255 7.62 35.32 8.95
C LYS A 255 6.39 35.21 9.84
N ILE A 256 5.34 35.96 9.51
CA ILE A 256 4.04 35.84 10.17
C ILE A 256 3.11 35.06 9.23
N ILE A 257 2.69 33.87 9.67
CA ILE A 257 1.86 32.96 8.90
C ILE A 257 0.45 32.97 9.51
N PRO A 258 -0.52 33.70 8.92
CA PRO A 258 -1.90 33.67 9.39
C PRO A 258 -2.53 32.29 9.17
N ASP A 259 -3.41 31.86 10.08
CA ASP A 259 -4.06 30.54 10.04
C ASP A 259 -5.21 30.43 9.02
N GLY A 260 -5.58 31.58 8.41
CA GLY A 260 -6.62 31.71 7.40
C GLY A 260 -8.04 31.45 7.92
N ARG A 261 -8.26 31.41 9.24
CA ARG A 261 -9.58 31.16 9.86
C ARG A 261 -9.98 32.17 10.96
N GLY A 262 -9.20 33.20 11.23
CA GLY A 262 -9.53 34.25 12.21
C GLY A 262 -8.38 35.22 12.51
N THR A 263 -8.33 35.74 13.75
CA THR A 263 -7.28 36.65 14.27
C THR A 263 -6.00 35.92 14.73
N GLY A 264 -5.91 34.61 14.51
CA GLY A 264 -4.79 33.76 14.93
C GLY A 264 -3.72 33.56 13.85
N GLY A 265 -2.55 33.09 14.26
CA GLY A 265 -1.43 32.81 13.36
C GLY A 265 -0.22 32.23 14.09
N ARG A 266 0.83 31.93 13.34
CA ARG A 266 2.13 31.49 13.85
C ARG A 266 3.20 32.48 13.43
N ILE A 267 4.15 32.75 14.32
CA ILE A 267 5.35 33.54 14.02
C ILE A 267 6.51 32.56 13.95
N GLU A 268 7.15 32.47 12.80
CA GLU A 268 8.35 31.66 12.61
C GLU A 268 9.58 32.58 12.64
N MET A 269 10.55 32.24 13.48
CA MET A 269 11.82 32.92 13.62
C MET A 269 12.94 31.95 13.24
N GLU A 270 13.77 32.33 12.27
CA GLU A 270 14.95 31.56 11.91
C GLU A 270 16.10 31.92 12.87
N TYR A 271 16.99 30.99 13.16
CA TYR A 271 18.23 31.26 13.89
C TYR A 271 19.38 30.56 13.17
N TYR A 272 20.54 31.20 13.11
CA TYR A 272 21.65 30.73 12.28
C TYR A 272 22.83 30.15 13.08
N SER A 273 22.76 30.20 14.41
CA SER A 273 23.71 29.55 15.32
C SER A 273 23.13 29.43 16.73
N ASP A 274 23.75 28.62 17.60
CA ASP A 274 23.36 28.50 19.00
C ASP A 274 23.51 29.83 19.76
N ALA A 275 24.51 30.63 19.41
CA ALA A 275 24.67 31.99 19.95
C ALA A 275 23.55 32.93 19.49
N ASP A 276 23.04 32.76 18.27
CA ASP A 276 21.91 33.53 17.73
C ASP A 276 20.58 33.13 18.40
N LEU A 277 20.40 31.83 18.69
CA LEU A 277 19.27 31.33 19.45
C LEU A 277 19.27 31.88 20.89
N ASP A 278 20.41 31.88 21.58
CA ASP A 278 20.55 32.43 22.94
C ASP A 278 20.27 33.95 22.98
N ARG A 279 20.75 34.69 21.98
CA ARG A 279 20.46 36.11 21.79
C ARG A 279 18.95 36.36 21.58
N ILE A 280 18.29 35.56 20.74
CA ILE A 280 16.85 35.64 20.50
C ILE A 280 16.07 35.30 21.79
N TYR A 281 16.49 34.28 22.52
CA TYR A 281 15.89 33.87 23.78
C TYR A 281 15.91 35.00 24.81
N LYS A 282 17.06 35.64 25.04
CA LYS A 282 17.20 36.81 25.93
C LYS A 282 16.29 37.98 25.52
N LEU A 283 16.20 38.25 24.22
CA LEU A 283 15.30 39.29 23.69
C LEU A 283 13.82 38.99 23.92
N LEU A 284 13.43 37.72 24.01
CA LEU A 284 12.05 37.29 24.28
C LEU A 284 11.74 37.27 25.79
N THR A 285 12.70 36.89 26.65
CA THR A 285 12.49 36.76 28.10
C THR A 285 12.71 38.05 28.89
N LYS A 286 13.26 39.12 28.27
CA LYS A 286 13.65 40.37 28.94
C LYS A 286 14.64 40.14 30.10
N GLU A 287 15.55 39.19 29.93
CA GLU A 287 16.76 39.04 30.77
C GLU A 287 17.99 39.62 30.07
#